data_AF-C0CXE2-F1
#
_entry.id   AF-C0CXE2-F1
#
_cell.length_a   1.000
_cell.length_b   1.000
_cell.length_c   1.000
_cell.angle_alpha   90.00
_cell.angle_beta   90.00
_cell.angle_gamma   90.00
#
_symmetry.space_group_name_H-M   'P 1'
#
loop_
_entity.id
_entity.type
_entity.pdbx_description
1 polymer ?
#
loop_
_entity_poly.entity_id
_entity_poly.type
_entity_poly.pdbx_seq_one_letter_code
_entity_poly.pdbx_strand_id
1 'polypeptide(L)'
;MTNIIVAFSKPEDGKNIKGILMRSGFQVVAVCASGAQAITAAESVNSGIVVSGYRFEDMMYDELRQCLPAAVDMLLIASPSRWSGQNMKGMICLPMPLKVHDLVDTLEMMVQSQARIRRKQRLRPKERNMEEQNLIMRAKELLMERNNMTESEAHRYIQKCSMDSGTNLVETAQMVISLIHV
;
A
#
# COMPACT_ATOMS: atom_id res chain seq x y z
N MET A 1 11.44 2.69 3.25
CA MET A 1 11.85 1.34 3.70
C MET A 1 10.66 0.40 3.56
N THR A 2 10.92 -0.83 3.13
CA THR A 2 9.91 -1.87 2.90
C THR A 2 9.99 -2.89 4.02
N ASN A 3 8.86 -3.16 4.65
CA ASN A 3 8.78 -4.07 5.80
C ASN A 3 8.74 -5.51 5.29
N ILE A 4 9.61 -6.38 5.80
CA ILE A 4 9.64 -7.79 5.41
C ILE A 4 9.26 -8.66 6.59
N ILE A 5 8.36 -9.61 6.35
CA ILE A 5 7.89 -10.59 7.33
C ILE A 5 8.28 -11.97 6.82
N VAL A 6 8.84 -12.80 7.68
CA VAL A 6 9.27 -14.17 7.32
C VAL A 6 8.35 -15.16 8.02
N ALA A 7 7.64 -16.00 7.27
CA ALA A 7 6.65 -16.92 7.79
C ALA A 7 6.95 -18.36 7.33
N PHE A 8 7.39 -19.21 8.26
CA PHE A 8 7.69 -20.61 7.99
C PHE A 8 7.22 -21.51 9.13
N SER A 9 6.55 -22.61 8.80
CA SER A 9 6.10 -23.61 9.79
C SER A 9 7.25 -24.14 10.64
N LYS A 10 8.42 -24.35 10.03
CA LYS A 10 9.63 -24.72 10.74
C LYS A 10 10.38 -23.46 11.19
N PRO A 11 10.59 -23.26 12.50
CA PRO A 11 11.28 -22.07 13.01
C PRO A 11 12.75 -22.01 12.57
N GLU A 12 13.39 -23.14 12.28
CA GLU A 12 14.75 -23.20 11.75
C GLU A 12 14.84 -22.58 10.34
N ASP A 13 13.90 -22.91 9.46
CA ASP A 13 13.81 -22.34 8.11
C ASP A 13 13.59 -20.82 8.20
N GLY A 14 12.66 -20.38 9.06
CA GLY A 14 12.41 -18.96 9.30
C GLY A 14 13.65 -18.20 9.80
N LYS A 15 14.43 -18.79 10.73
CA LYS A 15 15.69 -18.21 11.22
C LYS A 15 16.76 -18.15 10.12
N ASN A 16 16.88 -19.18 9.30
CA ASN A 16 17.85 -19.22 8.20
C ASN A 16 17.53 -18.15 7.14
N ILE A 17 16.27 -18.08 6.71
CA ILE A 17 15.80 -17.06 5.76
C ILE A 17 16.00 -15.65 6.35
N LYS A 18 15.62 -15.41 7.61
CA LYS A 18 15.91 -14.13 8.29
C LYS A 18 17.40 -13.80 8.22
N GLY A 19 18.28 -14.75 8.54
CA GLY A 19 19.72 -14.54 8.53
C GLY A 19 20.25 -14.18 7.15
N ILE A 20 19.76 -14.83 6.09
CA ILE A 20 20.12 -14.50 4.70
C ILE A 20 19.68 -13.07 4.38
N LEU A 21 18.41 -12.74 4.64
CA LEU A 21 17.84 -11.44 4.32
C LEU A 21 18.56 -10.29 5.05
N MET A 22 18.84 -10.46 6.34
CA MET A 22 19.56 -9.46 7.12
C MET A 22 21.01 -9.24 6.63
N ARG A 23 21.72 -10.31 6.23
CA ARG A 23 23.06 -10.19 5.63
C ARG A 23 23.04 -9.46 4.29
N SER A 24 21.96 -9.59 3.54
CA SER A 24 21.73 -8.88 2.27
C SER A 24 21.21 -7.45 2.45
N GLY A 25 21.11 -6.94 3.69
CA GLY A 25 20.70 -5.56 3.97
C GLY A 25 19.20 -5.33 4.08
N PHE A 26 18.39 -6.40 4.08
CA PHE A 26 16.94 -6.30 4.28
C PHE A 26 16.56 -6.20 5.76
N GLN A 27 15.51 -5.43 6.05
CA GLN A 27 14.96 -5.32 7.41
C GLN A 27 13.80 -6.29 7.59
N VAL A 28 14.03 -7.34 8.39
CA VAL A 28 13.00 -8.29 8.80
C VAL A 28 12.33 -7.79 10.08
N VAL A 29 11.04 -7.49 10.00
CA VAL A 29 10.24 -6.92 11.10
C VAL A 29 9.71 -8.02 12.03
N ALA A 30 9.36 -9.17 11.47
CA ALA A 30 8.83 -10.30 12.23
C ALA A 30 9.24 -11.64 11.61
N VAL A 31 9.38 -12.65 12.47
CA VAL A 31 9.47 -14.06 12.08
C VAL A 31 8.31 -14.79 12.72
N CYS A 32 7.49 -15.43 11.90
CA CYS A 32 6.24 -16.06 12.28
C CYS A 32 6.34 -17.58 12.04
N ALA A 33 5.81 -18.37 12.98
CA ALA A 33 5.78 -19.83 12.86
C ALA A 33 4.43 -20.36 12.32
N SER A 34 3.39 -19.51 12.29
CA SER A 34 2.02 -19.83 11.87
C SER A 34 1.50 -18.76 10.90
N GLY A 35 0.52 -19.12 10.07
CA GLY A 35 -0.14 -18.18 9.18
C GLY A 35 -0.87 -17.06 9.94
N ALA A 36 -1.54 -17.37 11.06
CA ALA A 36 -2.20 -16.39 11.91
C ALA A 36 -1.26 -15.28 12.40
N GLN A 37 -0.08 -15.64 12.93
CA GLN A 37 0.96 -14.67 13.31
C GLN A 37 1.42 -13.80 12.12
N ALA A 38 1.53 -14.38 10.92
CA ALA A 38 1.94 -13.64 9.73
C ALA A 38 0.87 -12.62 9.31
N ILE A 39 -0.42 -12.95 9.43
CA ILE A 39 -1.54 -12.03 9.19
C ILE A 39 -1.50 -10.87 10.18
N THR A 40 -1.42 -11.14 11.48
CA THR A 40 -1.36 -10.09 12.51
C THR A 40 -0.15 -9.17 12.31
N ALA A 41 1.02 -9.74 11.96
CA ALA A 41 2.20 -8.94 11.64
C ALA A 41 1.98 -8.10 10.37
N ALA A 42 1.32 -8.65 9.35
CA ALA A 42 1.02 -7.94 8.11
C ALA A 42 0.00 -6.80 8.30
N GLU A 43 -0.96 -6.94 9.20
CA GLU A 43 -1.93 -5.88 9.55
C GLU A 43 -1.26 -4.70 10.26
N SER A 44 -0.21 -4.96 11.03
CA SER A 44 0.56 -3.90 11.71
C SER A 44 1.39 -3.03 10.76
N VAL A 45 1.53 -3.44 9.49
CA VAL A 45 2.34 -2.72 8.49
C VAL A 45 1.48 -2.15 7.38
N ASN A 46 1.73 -0.88 7.02
CA ASN A 46 0.98 -0.22 5.95
C ASN A 46 1.26 -0.80 4.54
N SER A 47 2.42 -1.45 4.36
CA SER A 47 2.77 -2.24 3.16
C SER A 47 4.07 -2.97 3.41
N GLY A 48 4.27 -4.09 2.74
CA GLY A 48 5.42 -4.95 2.95
C GLY A 48 5.44 -6.16 2.04
N ILE A 49 6.35 -7.07 2.33
CA ILE A 49 6.47 -8.34 1.63
C ILE A 49 6.51 -9.46 2.68
N VAL A 50 5.67 -10.48 2.50
CA VAL A 50 5.67 -11.70 3.32
C VAL A 50 6.42 -12.78 2.55
N VAL A 51 7.55 -13.26 3.09
CA VAL A 51 8.25 -14.43 2.57
C VAL A 51 7.69 -15.65 3.28
N SER A 52 6.98 -16.50 2.55
CA SER A 52 6.18 -17.60 3.09
C SER A 52 6.63 -18.96 2.57
N GLY A 53 6.53 -19.99 3.41
CA GLY A 53 6.50 -21.39 2.97
C GLY A 53 5.17 -21.81 2.37
N TYR A 54 5.09 -23.05 1.88
CA TYR A 54 3.89 -23.63 1.25
C TYR A 54 2.73 -23.93 2.22
N ARG A 55 3.03 -24.41 3.42
CA ARG A 55 2.03 -24.87 4.38
C ARG A 55 2.47 -24.50 5.80
N PHE A 56 1.52 -24.03 6.58
CA PHE A 56 1.61 -23.84 8.02
C PHE A 56 0.84 -24.92 8.77
N GLU A 57 0.99 -24.99 10.09
CA GLU A 57 0.20 -25.89 10.93
C GLU A 57 -1.30 -25.54 10.88
N ASP A 58 -1.61 -24.24 10.79
CA ASP A 58 -2.94 -23.65 10.87
C ASP A 58 -3.60 -23.39 9.51
N MET A 59 -2.83 -23.13 8.45
CA MET A 59 -3.37 -22.78 7.13
C MET A 59 -2.40 -23.05 5.97
N MET A 60 -2.92 -23.01 4.73
CA MET A 60 -2.13 -23.06 3.50
C MET A 60 -1.76 -21.66 2.98
N TYR A 61 -0.80 -21.59 2.04
CA TYR A 61 -0.30 -20.32 1.51
C TYR A 61 -1.39 -19.48 0.81
N ASP A 62 -2.39 -20.13 0.20
CA ASP A 62 -3.50 -19.51 -0.52
C ASP A 62 -4.50 -18.89 0.45
N GLU A 63 -4.81 -19.58 1.55
CA GLU A 63 -5.60 -19.05 2.66
C GLU A 63 -4.90 -17.82 3.27
N LEU A 64 -3.60 -17.94 3.56
CA LEU A 64 -2.79 -16.81 4.02
C LEU A 64 -2.88 -15.63 3.03
N ARG A 65 -2.73 -15.90 1.73
CA ARG A 65 -2.80 -14.85 0.70
C ARG A 65 -4.16 -14.17 0.65
N GLN A 66 -5.25 -14.89 0.88
CA GLN A 66 -6.61 -14.31 0.90
C GLN A 66 -6.83 -13.39 2.10
N CYS A 67 -6.22 -13.70 3.25
CA CYS A 67 -6.30 -12.87 4.45
C CYS A 67 -5.32 -11.67 4.45
N LEU A 68 -4.29 -11.68 3.60
CA LEU A 68 -3.31 -10.60 3.57
C LEU A 68 -3.87 -9.30 2.94
N PRO A 69 -3.50 -8.13 3.50
CA PRO A 69 -3.86 -6.83 2.92
C PRO A 69 -3.37 -6.69 1.46
N ALA A 70 -4.14 -6.01 0.62
CA ALA A 70 -3.79 -5.80 -0.79
C ALA A 70 -2.48 -5.01 -1.02
N ALA A 71 -2.01 -4.29 0.01
CA ALA A 71 -0.76 -3.52 -0.01
C ALA A 71 0.47 -4.38 0.37
N VAL A 72 0.27 -5.65 0.73
CA VAL A 72 1.32 -6.60 1.11
C VAL A 72 1.46 -7.65 0.01
N ASP A 73 2.64 -7.73 -0.59
CA ASP A 73 2.95 -8.78 -1.57
C ASP A 73 3.45 -10.04 -0.85
N MET A 74 3.35 -11.20 -1.51
CA MET A 74 3.82 -12.48 -0.97
C MET A 74 4.88 -13.11 -1.87
N LEU A 75 5.99 -13.56 -1.27
CA LEU A 75 7.02 -14.38 -1.89
C LEU A 75 6.91 -15.81 -1.34
N LEU A 76 6.37 -16.72 -2.14
CA LEU A 76 6.18 -18.12 -1.80
C LEU A 76 7.45 -18.91 -2.12
N ILE A 77 7.94 -19.72 -1.18
CA ILE A 77 9.02 -20.68 -1.40
C ILE A 77 8.41 -22.09 -1.35
N ALA A 78 8.35 -22.75 -2.50
CA ALA A 78 7.70 -24.04 -2.63
C ALA A 78 8.36 -24.93 -3.69
N SER A 79 8.10 -26.24 -3.62
CA SER A 79 8.48 -27.16 -4.70
C SER A 79 7.64 -26.84 -5.95
N PRO A 80 8.23 -26.86 -7.17
CA PRO A 80 7.50 -26.67 -8.42
C PRO A 80 6.28 -27.57 -8.57
N SER A 81 6.36 -28.80 -8.04
CA SER A 81 5.28 -29.79 -8.09
C SER A 81 4.04 -29.44 -7.26
N ARG A 82 4.19 -28.56 -6.26
CA ARG A 82 3.09 -28.12 -5.38
C ARG A 82 2.47 -26.81 -5.85
N TRP A 83 3.10 -26.14 -6.83
CA TRP A 83 2.64 -24.89 -7.39
C TRP A 83 1.88 -25.15 -8.70
N SER A 84 0.59 -24.80 -8.73
CA SER A 84 -0.26 -25.02 -9.91
C SER A 84 -0.11 -23.96 -11.01
N GLY A 85 0.79 -23.00 -10.86
CA GLY A 85 0.96 -21.91 -11.84
C GLY A 85 -0.10 -20.80 -11.75
N GLN A 86 -1.03 -20.87 -10.79
CA GLN A 86 -2.01 -19.80 -10.60
C GLN A 86 -1.33 -18.53 -10.08
N ASN A 87 -0.99 -17.61 -10.98
CA ASN A 87 -0.50 -16.29 -10.61
C ASN A 87 -1.59 -15.51 -9.87
N MET A 88 -1.61 -15.63 -8.54
CA MET A 88 -2.34 -14.70 -7.70
C MET A 88 -1.67 -13.34 -7.75
N LYS A 89 -2.47 -12.28 -7.94
CA LYS A 89 -1.98 -10.91 -8.01
C LYS A 89 -1.15 -10.57 -6.77
N GLY A 90 0.05 -10.02 -6.95
CA GLY A 90 0.94 -9.68 -5.83
C GLY A 90 1.61 -10.88 -5.17
N MET A 91 1.68 -12.03 -5.85
CA MET A 91 2.41 -13.19 -5.38
C MET A 91 3.46 -13.65 -6.39
N ILE A 92 4.64 -14.00 -5.90
CA ILE A 92 5.75 -14.57 -6.68
C ILE A 92 6.15 -15.88 -6.02
N CYS A 93 6.47 -16.91 -6.82
CA CYS A 93 6.89 -18.21 -6.32
C CYS A 93 8.36 -18.47 -6.70
N LEU A 94 9.17 -18.86 -5.73
CA LEU A 94 10.53 -19.34 -5.92
C LEU A 94 10.58 -20.86 -5.73
N PRO A 95 11.12 -21.59 -6.72
CA PRO A 95 11.23 -23.04 -6.65
C PRO A 95 12.33 -23.47 -5.67
N MET A 96 12.11 -24.62 -5.03
CA MET A 96 13.17 -25.33 -4.32
C MET A 96 14.00 -26.21 -5.28
N PRO A 97 15.33 -26.38 -5.06
CA PRO A 97 16.13 -25.84 -3.95
C PRO A 97 16.42 -24.34 -4.09
N LEU A 98 16.17 -23.61 -3.00
CA LEU A 98 16.33 -22.16 -2.96
C LEU A 98 17.81 -21.76 -3.04
N LYS A 99 18.17 -20.96 -4.03
CA LYS A 99 19.47 -20.30 -4.07
C LYS A 99 19.38 -18.93 -3.42
N VAL A 100 20.43 -18.57 -2.68
CA VAL A 100 20.48 -17.29 -1.95
C VAL A 100 20.37 -16.09 -2.90
N HIS A 101 21.02 -16.15 -4.07
CA HIS A 101 20.91 -15.07 -5.06
C HIS A 101 19.48 -14.92 -5.58
N ASP A 102 18.83 -16.02 -5.96
CA ASP A 102 17.46 -15.99 -6.47
C ASP A 102 16.49 -15.37 -5.45
N LEU A 103 16.66 -15.68 -4.16
CA LEU A 103 15.88 -15.08 -3.08
C LEU A 103 16.08 -13.56 -3.01
N VAL A 104 17.34 -13.13 -3.00
CA VAL A 104 17.72 -11.72 -2.84
C VAL A 104 17.27 -10.90 -4.04
N ASP A 105 17.55 -11.36 -5.26
CA ASP A 105 17.22 -10.67 -6.50
C ASP A 105 15.70 -10.52 -6.66
N THR A 106 14.96 -11.60 -6.38
CA THR A 106 13.48 -11.58 -6.44
C THR A 106 12.91 -10.63 -5.40
N LEU A 107 13.43 -10.66 -4.18
CA LEU A 107 12.96 -9.79 -3.12
C LEU A 107 13.30 -8.33 -3.42
N GLU A 108 14.47 -8.04 -3.97
CA GLU A 108 14.86 -6.70 -4.39
C GLU A 108 13.92 -6.15 -5.47
N MET A 109 13.61 -6.96 -6.49
CA MET A 109 12.62 -6.61 -7.51
C MET A 109 11.25 -6.28 -6.89
N MET A 110 10.78 -7.08 -5.94
CA MET A 110 9.51 -6.83 -5.23
C MET A 110 9.56 -5.55 -4.40
N VAL A 111 10.66 -5.29 -3.69
CA VAL A 111 10.88 -4.06 -2.92
C VAL A 111 10.82 -2.83 -3.83
N GLN A 112 11.46 -2.88 -4.99
CA GLN A 112 11.42 -1.81 -5.99
C GLN A 112 10.00 -1.61 -6.55
N SER A 113 9.28 -2.70 -6.82
CA SER A 113 7.87 -2.64 -7.27
C SER A 113 6.97 -1.96 -6.23
N GLN A 114 7.09 -2.35 -4.96
CA GLN A 114 6.39 -1.72 -3.83
C GLN A 114 6.73 -0.23 -3.72
N ALA A 115 8.01 0.15 -3.83
CA ALA A 115 8.43 1.54 -3.81
C ALA A 115 7.80 2.36 -4.97
N ARG A 116 7.73 1.77 -6.17
CA ARG A 116 7.09 2.38 -7.34
C ARG A 116 5.59 2.57 -7.13
N ILE A 117 4.89 1.58 -6.58
CA ILE A 117 3.46 1.67 -6.25
C ILE A 117 3.22 2.77 -5.22
N ARG A 118 3.99 2.80 -4.12
CA ARG A 118 3.91 3.85 -3.09
C ARG A 118 4.16 5.24 -3.68
N ARG A 119 5.15 5.39 -4.56
CA ARG A 119 5.42 6.67 -5.23
C ARG A 119 4.25 7.10 -6.11
N LYS A 120 3.65 6.18 -6.88
CA LYS A 120 2.45 6.46 -7.66
C LYS A 120 1.26 6.87 -6.77
N GLN A 121 1.05 6.20 -5.64
CA GLN A 121 -0.01 6.54 -4.70
C GLN A 121 0.19 7.93 -4.07
N ARG A 122 1.43 8.31 -3.75
CA ARG A 122 1.75 9.67 -3.27
C ARG A 122 1.54 10.76 -4.31
N LEU A 123 1.72 10.42 -5.59
CA LEU A 123 1.49 11.34 -6.71
C LEU A 123 0.04 11.40 -7.15
N ARG A 124 -0.81 10.47 -6.71
CA ARG A 124 -2.25 10.58 -6.92
C ARG A 124 -2.74 11.77 -6.09
N PRO A 125 -3.50 12.71 -6.68
CA PRO A 125 -4.21 13.71 -5.90
C PRO A 125 -4.99 12.97 -4.82
N LYS A 126 -4.89 13.41 -3.56
CA LYS A 126 -5.72 12.90 -2.48
C LYS A 126 -7.17 12.90 -3.01
N GLU A 127 -7.80 11.74 -3.05
CA GLU A 127 -9.24 11.70 -3.35
C GLU A 127 -9.91 12.53 -2.27
N ARG A 128 -10.50 13.66 -2.70
CA ARG A 128 -11.15 14.58 -1.78
C ARG A 128 -12.32 13.86 -1.16
N ASN A 129 -12.39 13.84 0.17
CA ASN A 129 -13.53 13.24 0.86
C ASN A 129 -14.84 13.92 0.41
N MET A 130 -15.98 13.23 0.51
CA MET A 130 -17.29 13.81 0.12
C MET A 130 -17.55 15.16 0.80
N GLU A 131 -17.14 15.31 2.07
CA GLU A 131 -17.25 16.58 2.81
C GLU A 131 -16.46 17.72 2.15
N GLU A 132 -15.24 17.44 1.71
CA GLU A 132 -14.38 18.40 1.01
C GLU A 132 -14.98 18.77 -0.36
N GLN A 133 -15.57 17.80 -1.06
CA GLN A 133 -16.28 18.05 -2.33
C GLN A 133 -17.53 18.90 -2.12
N ASN A 134 -18.31 18.64 -1.07
CA ASN A 134 -19.48 19.42 -0.71
C ASN A 134 -19.12 20.85 -0.32
N LEU A 135 -18.02 21.08 0.40
CA LEU A 135 -17.54 22.43 0.72
C LEU A 135 -17.20 23.21 -0.56
N ILE A 136 -16.51 22.59 -1.51
CA ILE A 136 -16.19 23.23 -2.79
C ILE A 136 -17.48 23.50 -3.58
N MET A 137 -18.43 22.57 -3.61
CA MET A 137 -19.72 22.74 -4.28
C MET A 137 -20.50 23.90 -3.68
N ARG A 138 -20.61 23.96 -2.34
CA ARG A 138 -21.29 25.04 -1.63
C ARG A 138 -20.64 26.41 -1.88
N ALA A 139 -19.31 26.46 -1.90
CA ALA A 139 -18.59 27.69 -2.23
C ALA A 139 -18.87 28.13 -3.68
N LYS A 140 -18.93 27.19 -4.64
CA LYS A 140 -19.33 27.48 -6.02
C LYS A 140 -20.75 28.01 -6.09
N GLU A 141 -21.71 27.35 -5.46
CA GLU A 141 -23.13 27.77 -5.43
C GLU A 141 -23.27 29.19 -4.90
N LEU A 142 -22.58 29.53 -3.80
CA LEU A 142 -22.58 30.89 -3.26
C LEU A 142 -21.98 31.92 -4.23
N LEU A 143 -20.89 31.59 -4.92
CA LEU A 143 -20.30 32.47 -5.93
C LEU A 143 -21.22 32.63 -7.15
N MET A 144 -21.95 31.58 -7.51
CA MET A 144 -22.94 31.64 -8.58
C MET A 144 -24.11 32.55 -8.19
N GLU A 145 -24.65 32.39 -6.98
CA GLU A 145 -25.79 33.17 -6.49
C GLU A 145 -25.45 34.64 -6.21
N ARG A 146 -24.30 34.93 -5.59
CA ARG A 146 -23.94 36.28 -5.15
C ARG A 146 -23.18 37.08 -6.20
N ASN A 147 -22.35 36.42 -7.00
CA ASN A 147 -21.46 37.09 -7.95
C ASN A 147 -21.87 36.84 -9.41
N ASN A 148 -23.02 36.21 -9.66
CA ASN A 148 -23.52 35.85 -11.00
C ASN A 148 -22.47 35.13 -11.86
N MET A 149 -21.63 34.31 -11.22
CA MET A 149 -20.63 33.50 -11.91
C MET A 149 -21.27 32.23 -12.46
N THR A 150 -20.78 31.74 -13.59
CA THR A 150 -21.06 30.35 -14.03
C THR A 150 -20.27 29.36 -13.18
N GLU A 151 -20.65 28.08 -13.20
CA GLU A 151 -19.96 27.05 -12.39
C GLU A 151 -18.46 26.96 -12.72
N SER A 152 -18.11 27.12 -14.00
CA SER A 152 -16.73 27.12 -14.49
C SER A 152 -15.96 28.35 -14.00
N GLU A 153 -16.58 29.53 -13.99
CA GLU A 153 -15.99 30.76 -13.45
C GLU A 153 -15.81 30.70 -11.94
N ALA A 154 -16.80 30.22 -11.20
CA ALA A 154 -16.71 30.00 -9.75
C ALA A 154 -15.60 29.00 -9.41
N HIS A 155 -15.47 27.91 -10.18
CA HIS A 155 -14.38 26.96 -9.99
C HIS A 155 -13.01 27.59 -10.24
N ARG A 156 -12.89 28.37 -11.33
CA ARG A 156 -11.63 29.06 -11.69
C ARG A 156 -11.28 30.13 -10.67
N TYR A 157 -12.27 30.82 -10.11
CA TYR A 157 -12.09 31.80 -9.05
C TYR A 157 -11.49 31.15 -7.80
N ILE A 158 -12.08 30.06 -7.31
CA ILE A 158 -11.57 29.32 -6.13
C ILE A 158 -10.15 28.79 -6.41
N GLN A 159 -9.88 28.25 -7.61
CA GLN A 159 -8.54 27.81 -7.99
C GLN A 159 -7.52 28.96 -7.99
N LYS A 160 -7.89 30.11 -8.56
CA LYS A 160 -7.02 31.28 -8.63
C LYS A 160 -6.71 31.81 -7.22
N CYS A 161 -7.73 31.95 -6.37
CA CYS A 161 -7.53 32.35 -4.98
C CYS A 161 -6.60 31.39 -4.25
N SER A 162 -6.80 30.07 -4.39
CA SER A 162 -5.92 29.04 -3.81
C SER A 162 -4.47 29.16 -4.27
N MET A 163 -4.24 29.49 -5.55
CA MET A 163 -2.89 29.73 -6.09
C MET A 163 -2.28 31.02 -5.54
N ASP A 164 -3.06 32.11 -5.47
CA ASP A 164 -2.60 33.41 -5.02
C ASP A 164 -2.30 33.41 -3.50
N SER A 165 -3.06 32.65 -2.69
CA SER A 165 -2.86 32.52 -1.24
C SER A 165 -1.98 31.35 -0.82
N GLY A 166 -1.62 30.45 -1.74
CA GLY A 166 -0.83 29.24 -1.44
C GLY A 166 -1.54 28.22 -0.53
N THR A 167 -2.87 28.33 -0.39
CA THR A 167 -3.69 27.48 0.49
C THR A 167 -4.36 26.35 -0.27
N ASN A 168 -4.82 25.31 0.44
CA ASN A 168 -5.54 24.22 -0.21
C ASN A 168 -6.89 24.72 -0.80
N LEU A 169 -7.36 24.09 -1.87
CA LEU A 169 -8.62 24.43 -2.53
C LEU A 169 -9.82 24.34 -1.56
N VAL A 170 -9.78 23.38 -0.61
CA VAL A 170 -10.82 23.19 0.41
C VAL A 170 -10.82 24.33 1.44
N GLU A 171 -9.64 24.72 1.93
CA GLU A 171 -9.49 25.86 2.84
C GLU A 171 -9.96 27.15 2.17
N THR A 172 -9.63 27.31 0.89
CA THR A 172 -10.07 28.44 0.08
C THR A 172 -11.60 28.46 -0.06
N ALA A 173 -12.22 27.31 -0.31
CA ALA A 173 -13.68 27.19 -0.35
C ALA A 173 -14.33 27.55 1.00
N GLN A 174 -13.78 27.10 2.13
CA GLN A 174 -14.25 27.47 3.47
C GLN A 174 -14.11 28.97 3.73
N MET A 175 -13.00 29.57 3.31
CA MET A 175 -12.78 31.01 3.43
C MET A 175 -13.82 31.80 2.63
N VAL A 176 -14.10 31.40 1.39
CA VAL A 176 -15.14 31.99 0.54
C VAL A 176 -16.52 31.90 1.21
N ILE A 177 -16.88 30.72 1.73
CA ILE A 177 -18.16 30.54 2.45
C ILE A 177 -18.24 31.47 3.66
N SER A 178 -17.15 31.60 4.43
CA SER A 178 -17.09 32.42 5.64
C SER A 178 -17.18 33.91 5.34
N LEU A 179 -16.51 34.38 4.27
CA LEU A 179 -16.52 35.78 3.87
C LEU A 179 -17.88 36.24 3.32
N ILE A 180 -18.67 35.34 2.74
CA ILE A 180 -19.99 35.65 2.17
C ILE A 180 -21.11 35.59 3.23
N HIS A 181 -20.89 34.89 4.34
CA HIS A 181 -21.84 34.79 5.47
C HIS A 181 -21.65 35.88 6.55
N VAL A 182 -20.69 36.80 6.39
CA VAL A 182 -20.53 38.00 7.22
C VAL A 182 -21.20 39.18 6.53
#